data_AF-A0A3M9N9Y9-F1
#
_entry.id   AF-A0A3M9N9Y9-F1
#
_cell.length_a   1.000
_cell.length_b   1.000
_cell.length_c   1.000
_cell.angle_alpha   90.00
_cell.angle_beta   90.00
_cell.angle_gamma   90.00
#
_symmetry.space_group_name_H-M   'P 1'
#
loop_
_entity.id
_entity.type
_entity.pdbx_description
1 polymer ?
#
loop_
_entity_poly.entity_id
_entity_poly.type
_entity_poly.pdbx_seq_one_letter_code
_entity_poly.pdbx_strand_id
1 'polypeptide(L)'
;MALFQHSILKKYVGQLDKVSLEAAWQRFHHHFHNAIIQQNILHAKEEEYQEGFVRDLLVSVLGYTLKPQPDYNFVLEQKSSR
;
A
#
# COMPACT_ATOMS: atom_id res chain seq x y z
N MET A 1 -12.37 -1.28 -22.27
CA MET A 1 -11.76 0.07 -22.40
C MET A 1 -10.65 0.17 -21.37
N ALA A 2 -9.46 0.62 -21.74
CA ALA A 2 -8.39 0.82 -20.75
C ALA A 2 -8.70 2.06 -19.88
N LEU A 3 -8.52 1.94 -18.57
CA LEU A 3 -8.75 3.04 -17.60
C LEU A 3 -7.81 4.24 -17.85
N PHE A 4 -6.63 4.00 -18.44
CA PHE A 4 -5.62 5.02 -18.70
C PHE A 4 -5.09 4.92 -20.12
N GLN A 5 -4.74 6.08 -20.71
CA GLN A 5 -4.07 6.13 -22.00
C GLN A 5 -2.60 5.74 -21.87
N HIS A 6 -2.08 4.97 -22.83
CA HIS A 6 -0.69 4.49 -22.81
C HIS A 6 0.34 5.63 -22.78
N SER A 7 0.08 6.72 -23.50
CA SER A 7 0.95 7.91 -23.51
C SER A 7 1.09 8.54 -22.13
N ILE A 8 -0.02 8.60 -21.39
CA ILE A 8 -0.08 9.12 -20.02
C ILE A 8 0.72 8.22 -19.08
N LEU A 9 0.50 6.90 -19.14
CA LEU A 9 1.25 5.93 -18.33
C LEU A 9 2.77 6.07 -18.52
N LYS A 10 3.22 6.10 -19.78
CA LYS A 10 4.65 6.22 -20.09
C LYS A 10 5.25 7.52 -19.55
N LYS A 11 4.51 8.63 -19.64
CA LYS A 11 4.94 9.93 -19.11
C LYS A 11 5.09 9.87 -17.59
N TYR A 12 4.07 9.38 -16.88
CA TYR A 12 4.10 9.32 -15.41
C TYR A 12 5.19 8.38 -14.89
N VAL A 13 5.31 7.17 -15.45
CA VAL A 13 6.36 6.22 -15.05
C VAL A 13 7.76 6.80 -15.28
N GLY A 14 7.96 7.56 -16.37
CA GLY A 14 9.23 8.23 -16.64
C GLY A 14 9.58 9.39 -15.70
N GLN A 15 8.60 9.93 -14.98
CA GLN A 15 8.77 11.05 -14.04
C GLN A 15 8.98 10.58 -12.59
N LEU A 16 8.77 9.30 -12.30
CA LEU A 16 8.96 8.76 -10.96
C LEU A 16 10.43 8.80 -10.55
N ASP A 17 10.69 9.13 -9.29
CA ASP A 17 12.02 8.96 -8.71
C ASP A 17 12.34 7.48 -8.57
N LYS A 18 13.34 7.03 -9.33
CA LYS A 18 13.75 5.62 -9.36
C LYS A 18 14.33 5.15 -8.04
N VAL A 19 14.96 6.05 -7.27
CA VAL A 19 15.57 5.68 -5.98
C VAL A 19 14.48 5.39 -4.96
N SER A 20 13.54 6.32 -4.80
CA SER A 20 12.38 6.11 -3.93
C SER A 20 11.52 4.93 -4.38
N LEU A 21 11.36 4.72 -5.70
CA LEU A 21 10.61 3.60 -6.24
C LEU A 21 11.26 2.26 -5.88
N GLU A 22 12.58 2.13 -6.08
CA GLU A 22 13.30 0.91 -5.75
C GLU A 22 13.24 0.63 -4.25
N ALA A 23 13.41 1.65 -3.41
CA ALA A 23 13.29 1.49 -1.96
C ALA A 23 11.89 1.00 -1.54
N ALA A 24 10.83 1.59 -2.10
CA ALA A 24 9.46 1.15 -1.86
C ALA A 24 9.23 -0.29 -2.36
N TRP A 25 9.75 -0.61 -3.55
CA TRP A 25 9.67 -1.95 -4.13
C TRP A 25 10.34 -3.01 -3.25
N GLN A 26 11.53 -2.72 -2.71
CA GLN A 26 12.23 -3.64 -1.82
C GLN A 26 11.44 -3.89 -0.52
N ARG A 27 10.82 -2.86 0.06
CA ARG A 27 9.93 -3.02 1.24
C ARG A 27 8.71 -3.87 0.91
N PHE A 28 8.09 -3.60 -0.24
CA PHE A 28 6.95 -4.37 -0.72
C PHE A 28 7.34 -5.84 -0.92
N HIS A 29 8.42 -6.09 -1.65
CA HIS A 29 8.93 -7.43 -1.92
C HIS A 29 9.25 -8.17 -0.62
N HIS A 30 9.92 -7.52 0.33
CA HIS A 30 10.30 -8.15 1.59
C HIS A 30 9.08 -8.69 2.38
N HIS A 31 7.99 -7.93 2.40
CA HIS A 31 6.78 -8.31 3.12
C HIS A 31 5.86 -9.20 2.30
N PHE A 32 5.46 -8.75 1.10
CA PHE A 32 4.41 -9.38 0.30
C PHE A 32 4.91 -10.52 -0.59
N HIS A 33 6.22 -10.68 -0.84
CA HIS A 33 6.76 -11.90 -1.49
C HIS A 33 7.26 -12.95 -0.49
N ASN A 34 7.08 -12.74 0.82
CA ASN A 34 7.35 -13.78 1.79
C ASN A 34 6.23 -14.82 1.76
N ALA A 35 6.56 -16.06 1.37
CA ALA A 35 5.59 -17.14 1.22
C ALA A 35 4.81 -17.43 2.54
N ILE A 36 5.45 -17.29 3.70
CA ILE A 36 4.79 -17.51 4.99
C ILE A 36 3.76 -16.41 5.25
N ILE A 37 4.12 -15.14 4.98
CA ILE A 37 3.20 -14.00 5.13
C ILE A 37 2.03 -14.15 4.17
N GLN A 38 2.27 -14.54 2.91
CA GLN A 38 1.19 -14.79 1.95
C GLN A 38 0.21 -15.86 2.44
N GLN A 39 0.70 -16.99 2.95
CA GLN A 39 -0.17 -18.04 3.51
C GLN A 39 -0.98 -17.51 4.70
N ASN A 40 -0.34 -16.79 5.62
CA ASN A 40 -1.04 -16.20 6.77
C ASN A 40 -2.14 -15.22 6.34
N ILE A 41 -1.89 -14.38 5.33
CA ILE A 41 -2.88 -13.45 4.79
C ILE A 41 -4.04 -14.21 4.14
N LEU A 42 -3.75 -15.27 3.38
CA LEU A 42 -4.79 -16.09 2.74
C LEU A 42 -5.69 -16.81 3.75
N HIS A 43 -5.16 -17.15 4.92
CA HIS A 43 -5.90 -17.81 5.99
C HIS A 43 -6.58 -16.83 6.96
N ALA A 44 -6.19 -15.56 6.97
CA ALA A 44 -6.77 -14.54 7.83
C ALA A 44 -8.13 -14.06 7.31
N LYS A 45 -9.03 -13.69 8.23
CA LYS A 45 -10.24 -12.95 7.88
C LYS A 45 -9.89 -11.50 7.54
N GLU A 46 -10.78 -10.85 6.78
CA GLU A 46 -10.64 -9.43 6.46
C GLU A 46 -10.50 -8.58 7.72
N GLU A 47 -11.34 -8.79 8.74
CA GLU A 47 -11.27 -8.05 10.01
C GLU A 47 -9.93 -8.21 10.75
N GLU A 48 -9.23 -9.32 10.55
CA GLU A 48 -7.96 -9.62 11.22
C GLU A 48 -6.77 -8.96 10.51
N TYR A 49 -6.83 -8.79 9.20
CA TYR A 49 -5.70 -8.29 8.40
C TYR A 49 -5.95 -6.96 7.70
N GLN A 50 -7.18 -6.43 7.62
CA GLN A 50 -7.47 -5.17 6.92
C GLN A 50 -6.65 -4.00 7.48
N GLU A 51 -6.54 -3.88 8.80
CA GLU A 51 -5.69 -2.85 9.43
C GLU A 51 -4.19 -3.11 9.18
N GLY A 52 -3.78 -4.39 9.27
CA GLY A 52 -2.41 -4.81 8.98
C GLY A 52 -1.99 -4.43 7.56
N PHE A 53 -2.83 -4.75 6.58
CA PHE A 53 -2.64 -4.39 5.18
C PHE A 53 -2.46 -2.89 4.97
N VAL A 54 -3.27 -2.05 5.62
CA VAL A 54 -3.11 -0.58 5.57
C VAL A 54 -1.74 -0.16 6.07
N ARG A 55 -1.29 -0.70 7.21
CA ARG A 55 0.01 -0.36 7.80
C ARG A 55 1.16 -0.87 6.91
N ASP A 56 1.06 -2.08 6.39
CA ASP A 56 2.11 -2.71 5.62
C ASP A 56 2.26 -2.10 4.23
N LEU A 57 1.16 -1.76 3.57
CA LEU A 57 1.21 -1.18 2.22
C LEU A 57 1.22 0.36 2.26
N LEU A 58 0.20 0.98 2.86
CA LEU A 58 0.05 2.44 2.76
C LEU A 58 1.09 3.15 3.61
N VAL A 59 1.32 2.70 4.85
CA VAL A 59 2.29 3.36 5.73
C VAL A 59 3.73 2.94 5.39
N SER A 60 4.05 1.65 5.44
CA SER A 60 5.43 1.18 5.34
C SER A 60 6.02 1.29 3.92
N VAL A 61 5.24 0.95 2.89
CA VAL A 61 5.68 0.98 1.49
C VAL A 61 5.46 2.35 0.85
N LEU A 62 4.25 2.91 0.97
CA LEU A 62 3.89 4.16 0.28
C LEU A 62 4.11 5.44 1.11
N GLY A 63 4.45 5.33 2.40
CA GLY A 63 4.82 6.47 3.24
C GLY A 63 3.66 7.34 3.72
N TYR A 64 2.43 6.81 3.75
CA TYR A 64 1.30 7.50 4.38
C TYR A 64 1.47 7.56 5.90
N THR A 65 0.93 8.60 6.51
CA THR A 65 0.91 8.77 7.97
C THR A 65 -0.50 8.51 8.45
N LEU A 66 -0.65 7.45 9.24
CA LEU A 66 -1.94 7.00 9.79
C LEU A 66 -2.37 7.92 10.95
N LYS A 67 -3.67 8.04 11.18
CA LYS A 67 -4.19 8.61 12.44
C LYS A 67 -3.93 7.63 13.59
N PRO A 68 -3.45 8.05 14.79
CA PRO A 68 -3.39 9.41 15.31
C PRO A 68 -2.00 10.06 15.28
N GLN A 69 -1.09 9.61 14.40
CA GLN A 69 0.23 10.23 14.33
C GLN A 69 0.12 11.72 13.93
N PRO A 70 1.04 12.59 14.40
CA PRO A 70 1.10 13.99 13.96
C PRO A 70 1.15 14.09 12.44
N ASP A 71 0.49 15.11 11.88
CA ASP A 71 0.44 15.35 10.43
C ASP A 71 -0.12 14.18 9.60
N TYR A 72 -1.03 13.38 10.18
CA TYR A 72 -1.67 12.27 9.47
C TYR A 72 -2.33 12.73 8.16
N ASN A 73 -2.15 11.94 7.11
CA ASN A 73 -2.76 12.13 5.80
C ASN A 73 -3.64 10.94 5.38
N PHE A 74 -3.78 9.94 6.26
CA PHE A 74 -4.60 8.77 6.03
C PHE A 74 -5.36 8.35 7.31
N VAL A 75 -6.60 7.91 7.15
CA VAL A 75 -7.47 7.42 8.23
C VAL A 75 -8.03 6.06 7.82
N LEU A 76 -8.09 5.11 8.77
CA LEU A 76 -8.75 3.84 8.54
C LEU A 76 -10.22 4.04 8.17
N GLU A 77 -10.77 3.06 7.46
CA GLU A 77 -12.19 3.05 7.13
C GLU A 77 -13.02 3.14 8.42
N GLN A 78 -13.77 4.24 8.54
CA GLN A 78 -14.77 4.37 9.59
C GLN A 78 -16.04 3.74 9.05
N LYS A 79 -16.43 2.59 9.62
CA LYS A 79 -17.75 2.02 9.35
C LYS A 79 -18.77 3.08 9.76
N SER A 80 -19.42 3.70 8.78
CA SER A 80 -20.45 4.69 9.05
C SER A 80 -21.64 3.94 9.65
N SER A 81 -21.73 3.93 10.98
CA SER A 81 -22.93 3.50 11.68
C SER A 81 -24.04 4.46 11.32
N ARG A 82 -24.93 4.05 10.41
CA ARG A 82 -26.26 4.63 10.31
C ARG A 82 -27.14 4.05 11.39
#